data_AF-A0A8B9JCJ8-F1
#
_entry.id   AF-A0A8B9JCJ8-F1
#
_cell.length_a   1.000
_cell.length_b   1.000
_cell.length_c   1.000
_cell.angle_alpha   90.00
_cell.angle_beta   90.00
_cell.angle_gamma   90.00
#
_symmetry.space_group_name_H-M   'P 1'
#
loop_
_entity.id
_entity.type
_entity.pdbx_description
1 polymer ?
#
loop_
_entity_poly.entity_id
_entity_poly.type
_entity_poly.pdbx_seq_one_letter_code
_entity_poly.pdbx_strand_id
1 'polypeptide(L)'
;KEQKPVPATWIKCSQFEINLKTGQSGGDDTAFQFKPCFGQKVTLNSFSSKSWQIEESASDKPFTKGAAFTMIFVIKVYVNGLQLCMFKHRLPLEKVTALMISGDVSMNIFGVIPVSIVLIFL
;
A
#
# COMPACT_ATOMS: atom_id res chain seq x y z
N LYS A 1 -16.84 6.01 -41.58
CA LYS A 1 -15.77 5.48 -40.70
C LYS A 1 -16.46 4.76 -39.56
N GLU A 2 -16.44 3.44 -39.61
CA GLU A 2 -17.09 2.56 -38.64
C GLU A 2 -16.38 2.70 -37.29
N GLN A 3 -17.11 3.10 -36.25
CA GLN A 3 -16.58 3.19 -34.90
C GLN A 3 -16.34 1.77 -34.40
N LYS A 4 -15.07 1.45 -34.10
CA LYS A 4 -14.71 0.23 -33.37
C LYS A 4 -15.52 0.17 -32.06
N PRO A 5 -16.02 -1.00 -31.66
CA PRO A 5 -16.76 -1.14 -30.41
C PRO A 5 -15.89 -0.68 -29.23
N VAL A 6 -16.44 0.20 -28.40
CA VAL A 6 -15.83 0.62 -27.14
C VAL A 6 -15.70 -0.64 -26.27
N PRO A 7 -14.49 -1.03 -25.82
CA PRO A 7 -14.33 -2.23 -25.00
C PRO A 7 -15.08 -2.07 -23.68
N ALA A 8 -15.53 -3.21 -23.15
CA ALA A 8 -16.34 -3.36 -21.94
C ALA A 8 -15.98 -2.33 -20.86
N THR A 9 -17.03 -1.64 -20.39
CA THR A 9 -17.06 -0.71 -19.26
C THR A 9 -15.90 -0.92 -18.28
N TRP A 10 -15.05 0.10 -18.12
CA TRP A 10 -14.19 0.22 -16.95
C TRP A 10 -15.09 0.03 -15.72
N ILE A 11 -14.97 -1.11 -15.05
CA ILE A 11 -15.72 -1.31 -13.80
C ILE A 11 -15.13 -0.27 -12.84
N LYS A 12 -15.88 0.80 -12.60
CA LYS A 12 -15.55 1.80 -11.59
C LYS A 12 -15.59 1.07 -10.25
N CYS A 13 -14.43 0.74 -9.70
CA CYS A 13 -14.35 0.24 -8.34
C CYS A 13 -14.25 1.40 -7.35
N SER A 14 -14.83 1.22 -6.18
CA SER A 14 -14.47 2.04 -5.03
C SER A 14 -13.07 1.62 -4.60
N GLN A 15 -12.19 2.60 -4.38
CA GLN A 15 -10.78 2.35 -4.09
C GLN A 15 -10.26 3.36 -3.08
N PHE A 16 -9.31 2.91 -2.29
CA PHE A 16 -8.49 3.80 -1.46
C PHE A 16 -7.02 3.44 -1.67
N GLU A 17 -6.13 4.32 -1.26
CA GLU A 17 -4.69 4.05 -1.30
C GLU A 17 -4.00 4.50 -0.02
N ILE A 18 -2.94 3.76 0.30
CA ILE A 18 -2.01 4.05 1.37
C ILE A 18 -0.63 4.13 0.73
N ASN A 19 0.01 5.29 0.82
CA ASN A 19 1.32 5.54 0.26
C ASN A 19 2.33 5.86 1.37
N LEU A 20 3.43 5.12 1.40
CA LEU A 20 4.64 5.48 2.13
C LEU A 20 5.52 6.32 1.19
N LYS A 21 5.66 7.61 1.49
CA LYS A 21 6.35 8.59 0.64
C LYS A 21 7.64 9.09 1.27
N THR A 22 8.57 9.52 0.41
CA THR A 22 9.83 10.14 0.85
C THR A 22 9.68 11.60 1.27
N GLY A 23 8.50 12.18 1.07
CA GLY A 23 8.12 13.52 1.48
C GLY A 23 6.62 13.78 1.27
N GLN A 24 6.17 14.97 1.64
CA GLN A 24 4.75 15.37 1.58
C GLN A 24 4.32 15.94 0.23
N SER A 25 5.26 16.26 -0.66
CA SER A 25 4.96 16.87 -1.96
C SER A 25 4.46 15.82 -2.96
N GLY A 26 3.62 16.26 -3.91
CA GLY A 26 3.11 15.37 -4.97
C GLY A 26 4.21 14.76 -5.85
N GLY A 27 5.35 15.43 -5.99
CA GLY A 27 6.49 14.96 -6.76
C GLY A 27 7.45 14.03 -6.02
N ASP A 28 7.27 13.84 -4.71
CA ASP A 28 8.14 12.97 -3.92
C ASP A 28 7.89 11.50 -4.26
N ASP A 29 8.94 10.69 -4.16
CA ASP A 29 8.89 9.26 -4.46
C ASP A 29 7.92 8.53 -3.51
N THR A 30 7.30 7.46 -4.02
CA THR A 30 6.46 6.55 -3.26
C THR A 30 7.22 5.25 -3.07
N ALA A 31 7.78 5.04 -1.87
CA ALA A 31 8.47 3.82 -1.50
C ALA A 31 7.55 2.60 -1.60
N PHE A 32 6.28 2.78 -1.22
CA PHE A 32 5.27 1.74 -1.28
C PHE A 32 3.88 2.34 -1.45
N GLN A 33 3.17 1.90 -2.49
CA GLN A 33 1.74 2.12 -2.69
C GLN A 33 1.02 0.80 -2.41
N PHE A 34 0.00 0.87 -1.57
CA PHE A 34 -1.00 -0.17 -1.38
C PHE A 34 -2.36 0.37 -1.80
N LYS A 35 -2.95 -0.20 -2.86
CA LYS A 35 -4.17 0.31 -3.48
C LYS A 35 -5.21 -0.78 -3.73
N PRO A 36 -6.09 -1.05 -2.76
CA PRO A 36 -7.25 -1.92 -2.95
C PRO A 36 -8.31 -1.26 -3.84
N CYS A 37 -8.83 -2.06 -4.77
CA CYS A 37 -9.95 -1.73 -5.64
C CYS A 37 -11.01 -2.81 -5.39
N PHE A 38 -12.07 -2.45 -4.67
CA PHE A 38 -13.07 -3.41 -4.17
C PHE A 38 -13.81 -4.10 -5.31
N GLY A 39 -13.94 -5.42 -5.23
CA GLY A 39 -14.51 -6.28 -6.25
C GLY A 39 -13.54 -6.63 -7.39
N GLN A 40 -12.26 -6.28 -7.28
CA GLN A 40 -11.25 -6.54 -8.30
C GLN A 40 -9.96 -7.13 -7.72
N LYS A 41 -9.06 -6.27 -7.23
CA LYS A 41 -7.73 -6.66 -6.73
C LYS A 41 -7.14 -5.57 -5.87
N VAL A 42 -6.08 -5.93 -5.16
CA VAL A 42 -5.16 -5.00 -4.52
C VAL A 42 -3.94 -4.85 -5.41
N THR A 43 -3.60 -3.62 -5.76
CA THR A 43 -2.37 -3.28 -6.49
C THR A 43 -1.31 -2.81 -5.50
N LEU A 44 -0.08 -3.31 -5.67
CA LEU A 44 1.09 -2.88 -4.91
C LEU A 44 2.17 -2.38 -5.87
N ASN A 45 2.76 -1.23 -5.58
CA ASN A 45 3.83 -0.69 -6.43
C ASN A 45 4.76 0.27 -5.67
N SER A 46 5.77 0.78 -6.37
CA SER A 46 6.61 1.91 -5.94
C SER A 46 6.70 2.90 -7.10
N PHE A 47 6.82 4.18 -6.77
CA PHE A 47 7.12 5.24 -7.72
C PHE A 47 8.49 5.82 -7.36
N SER A 48 9.43 5.72 -8.28
CA SER A 48 10.81 6.17 -8.07
C SER A 48 11.42 6.60 -9.41
N SER A 49 12.34 7.56 -9.39
CA SER A 49 12.97 8.04 -10.63
C SER A 49 11.94 8.50 -11.67
N LYS A 50 10.85 9.12 -11.20
CA LYS A 50 9.73 9.62 -12.02
C LYS A 50 8.92 8.55 -12.77
N SER A 51 9.03 7.28 -12.40
CA SER A 51 8.27 6.20 -13.02
C SER A 51 7.73 5.19 -12.02
N TRP A 52 6.58 4.62 -12.36
CA TRP A 52 6.05 3.44 -11.67
C TRP A 52 6.91 2.23 -11.98
N GLN A 53 7.22 1.47 -10.94
CA GLN A 53 7.95 0.23 -11.04
C GLN A 53 7.00 -0.93 -11.44
N ILE A 54 7.49 -2.17 -11.47
CA ILE A 54 6.70 -3.35 -11.85
C ILE A 54 5.54 -3.53 -10.86
N GLU A 55 4.31 -3.58 -11.34
CA GLU A 55 3.14 -3.80 -10.46
C GLU A 55 3.12 -5.23 -9.89
N GLU A 56 2.81 -5.34 -8.60
CA GLU A 56 2.42 -6.59 -7.95
C GLU A 56 0.92 -6.54 -7.62
N SER A 57 0.27 -7.70 -7.50
CA SER A 57 -1.15 -7.75 -7.18
C SER A 57 -1.49 -8.84 -6.17
N ALA A 58 -2.51 -8.58 -5.36
CA ALA A 58 -3.08 -9.52 -4.40
C ALA A 58 -4.61 -9.53 -4.50
N SER A 59 -5.24 -10.55 -3.92
CA SER A 59 -6.69 -10.65 -3.88
C SER A 59 -7.29 -9.60 -2.93
N ASP A 60 -8.44 -9.05 -3.30
CA ASP A 60 -9.23 -8.11 -2.51
C ASP A 60 -10.22 -8.79 -1.55
N LYS A 61 -10.26 -10.12 -1.50
CA LYS A 61 -11.14 -10.92 -0.63
C LYS A 61 -11.23 -10.47 0.84
N PRO A 62 -10.16 -9.94 1.48
CA PRO A 62 -10.26 -9.44 2.85
C PRO A 62 -11.15 -8.20 3.00
N PHE A 63 -11.53 -7.55 1.90
CA PHE A 63 -12.36 -6.35 1.90
C PHE A 63 -13.80 -6.65 1.51
N THR A 64 -14.74 -6.05 2.23
CA THR A 64 -16.15 -6.00 1.86
C THR A 64 -16.60 -4.54 1.89
N LYS A 65 -17.22 -4.07 0.81
CA LYS A 65 -17.67 -2.68 0.71
C LYS A 65 -18.62 -2.33 1.86
N GLY A 66 -18.30 -1.25 2.59
CA GLY A 66 -19.09 -0.78 3.74
C GLY A 66 -18.83 -1.52 5.06
N ALA A 67 -18.03 -2.59 5.05
CA ALA A 67 -17.64 -3.29 6.27
C ALA A 67 -16.39 -2.67 6.89
N ALA A 68 -16.30 -2.71 8.22
CA ALA A 68 -15.08 -2.36 8.94
C ALA A 68 -13.99 -3.42 8.69
N PHE A 69 -12.74 -2.99 8.65
CA PHE A 69 -11.58 -3.88 8.56
C PHE A 69 -10.46 -3.38 9.49
N THR A 70 -9.59 -4.30 9.90
CA THR A 70 -8.33 -3.98 10.57
C THR A 70 -7.18 -4.33 9.65
N MET A 71 -6.20 -3.44 9.54
CA MET A 71 -5.03 -3.62 8.71
C MET A 71 -3.78 -3.33 9.51
N ILE A 72 -2.78 -4.20 9.41
CA ILE A 72 -1.47 -4.03 10.03
C ILE A 72 -0.42 -4.19 8.94
N PHE A 73 0.34 -3.12 8.68
CA PHE A 73 1.53 -3.22 7.84
C PHE A 73 2.72 -3.65 8.69
N VAL A 74 3.30 -4.78 8.32
CA VAL A 74 4.44 -5.35 9.02
C VAL A 74 5.61 -5.42 8.04
N ILE A 75 6.66 -4.65 8.29
CA ILE A 75 7.94 -4.72 7.60
C ILE A 75 8.86 -5.53 8.50
N LYS A 76 9.28 -6.75 8.16
CA LYS A 76 10.08 -7.53 9.13
C LYS A 76 11.14 -8.44 8.52
N VAL A 77 12.35 -8.42 9.07
CA VAL A 77 13.48 -9.36 8.90
C VAL A 77 14.22 -9.35 10.24
N TYR A 78 14.78 -10.45 10.76
CA TYR A 78 15.55 -10.44 12.02
C TYR A 78 16.85 -11.27 11.90
N VAL A 79 17.69 -11.28 12.94
CA VAL A 79 18.70 -12.32 13.23
C VAL A 79 18.96 -12.39 14.76
N ASN A 80 19.07 -13.60 15.33
CA ASN A 80 19.24 -14.03 16.74
C ASN A 80 18.10 -13.75 17.77
N GLY A 81 16.87 -14.23 17.61
CA GLY A 81 16.48 -15.28 16.68
C GLY A 81 14.96 -15.50 16.49
N LEU A 82 14.44 -15.53 15.26
CA LEU A 82 15.04 -15.26 13.95
C LEU A 82 13.92 -15.16 12.89
N GLN A 83 13.17 -14.05 12.89
CA GLN A 83 12.77 -13.38 11.64
C GLN A 83 13.87 -13.38 10.57
N LEU A 84 13.72 -13.41 9.23
CA LEU A 84 14.85 -13.25 8.26
C LEU A 84 14.44 -12.52 6.94
N CYS A 85 13.14 -12.45 6.65
CA CYS A 85 12.49 -11.60 5.64
C CYS A 85 11.01 -11.45 6.04
N MET A 86 10.10 -10.59 5.56
CA MET A 86 9.88 -9.89 4.31
C MET A 86 9.74 -8.36 4.47
N PHE A 87 10.46 -7.64 3.61
CA PHE A 87 9.88 -6.72 2.60
C PHE A 87 10.96 -6.48 1.53
N LYS A 88 10.68 -6.72 0.24
CA LYS A 88 11.59 -6.29 -0.85
C LYS A 88 11.38 -4.79 -1.10
N HIS A 89 11.96 -3.97 -0.23
CA HIS A 89 11.93 -2.53 -0.40
C HIS A 89 12.59 -2.17 -1.72
N ARG A 90 11.86 -1.51 -2.62
CA ARG A 90 12.43 -0.95 -3.86
C ARG A 90 13.14 0.39 -3.61
N LEU A 91 12.80 1.03 -2.49
CA LEU A 91 13.43 2.25 -1.99
C LEU A 91 13.80 2.09 -0.50
N PRO A 92 14.92 2.66 -0.05
CA PRO A 92 15.34 2.57 1.36
C PRO A 92 14.29 3.13 2.31
N LEU A 93 13.98 2.37 3.37
CA LEU A 93 12.92 2.73 4.32
C LEU A 93 13.28 3.99 5.12
N GLU A 94 14.57 4.24 5.38
CA GLU A 94 15.03 5.46 6.06
C GLU A 94 14.68 6.75 5.32
N LYS A 95 14.35 6.66 4.03
CA LYS A 95 13.89 7.82 3.25
C LYS A 95 12.39 8.10 3.41
N VAL A 96 11.61 7.17 3.97
CA VAL A 96 10.16 7.36 4.17
C VAL A 96 9.93 8.33 5.32
N THR A 97 9.26 9.45 5.03
CA THR A 97 8.99 10.52 6.00
C THR A 97 7.50 10.88 6.08
N ALA A 98 6.68 10.37 5.16
CA ALA A 98 5.25 10.68 5.11
C ALA A 98 4.41 9.43 4.84
N LEU A 99 3.30 9.30 5.58
CA LEU A 99 2.22 8.37 5.30
C LEU A 99 1.04 9.16 4.73
N MET A 100 0.59 8.80 3.53
CA MET A 100 -0.55 9.42 2.87
C MET A 100 -1.66 8.39 2.70
N ILE A 101 -2.87 8.71 3.14
CA ILE A 101 -4.05 7.87 3.01
C ILE A 101 -5.11 8.70 2.28
N SER A 102 -5.71 8.16 1.22
CA SER A 102 -6.69 8.87 0.40
C SER A 102 -7.69 7.91 -0.26
N GLY A 103 -8.80 8.46 -0.77
CA GLY A 103 -9.85 7.71 -1.47
C GLY A 103 -11.01 7.26 -0.57
N ASP A 104 -11.68 6.18 -0.97
CA ASP A 104 -12.94 5.70 -0.39
C ASP A 104 -12.72 4.90 0.92
N VAL A 105 -12.17 5.55 1.95
CA VAL A 105 -11.94 4.96 3.27
C VAL A 105 -12.25 5.95 4.39
N SER A 106 -12.83 5.47 5.49
CA SER A 106 -12.99 6.22 6.74
C SER A 106 -12.10 5.61 7.81
N MET A 107 -11.30 6.44 8.46
CA MET A 107 -10.35 6.00 9.48
C MET A 107 -10.92 6.27 10.87
N ASN A 108 -11.06 5.20 11.66
CA ASN A 108 -11.49 5.33 13.06
C ASN A 108 -10.29 5.45 14.01
N ILE A 109 -9.25 4.63 13.82
CA ILE A 109 -8.07 4.56 14.69
C ILE A 109 -6.83 4.43 13.81
N PHE A 110 -5.78 5.17 14.16
CA PHE A 110 -4.45 5.05 13.57
C PHE A 110 -3.39 5.06 14.68
N GLY A 111 -2.35 4.24 14.53
CA GLY A 111 -1.24 4.18 15.46
C GLY A 111 0.03 3.68 14.78
N VAL A 112 1.17 4.18 15.23
CA VAL A 112 2.49 3.68 14.86
C VAL A 112 3.08 3.01 16.08
N ILE A 113 3.56 1.77 15.93
CA ILE A 113 4.21 1.03 17.00
C ILE A 113 5.72 1.00 16.70
N PRO A 114 6.55 1.75 17.46
CA PRO A 114 7.99 1.68 17.34
C PRO A 114 8.50 0.28 17.67
N VAL A 115 9.43 -0.24 16.86
CA VAL A 115 10.02 -1.57 17.04
C VAL A 115 10.76 -1.70 18.39
N SER A 116 11.25 -0.60 18.96
CA SER A 116 11.84 -0.55 20.29
C SER A 116 10.89 -0.90 21.44
N ILE A 117 9.56 -0.78 21.25
CA ILE A 117 8.56 -1.17 22.26
C ILE A 117 8.19 -2.65 22.11
N VAL A 118 8.19 -3.18 20.89
CA VAL A 118 7.86 -4.59 20.61
C VAL A 118 8.92 -5.55 21.18
N LEU A 119 10.19 -5.11 21.27
CA LEU A 119 11.29 -5.86 21.88
C LEU A 119 11.21 -5.96 23.42
N ILE A 120 10.35 -5.18 24.09
CA ILE A 120 10.20 -5.25 25.56
C ILE A 120 9.23 -6.36 25.97
N PHE A 121 8.39 -6.84 25.06
CA PHE A 121 7.34 -7.84 25.33
C PHE A 121 7.58 -9.20 24.67
N LEU A 122 8.79 -9.46 24.15
CA LEU A 122 9.19 -10.74 23.57
C LEU A 122 10.46 -11.27 24.24
#